data_AF-A0A1I6U1C4-F1
#
_entry.id   AF-A0A1I6U1C4-F1
#
_cell.length_a   1.000
_cell.length_b   1.000
_cell.length_c   1.000
_cell.angle_alpha   90.00
_cell.angle_beta   90.00
_cell.angle_gamma   90.00
#
_symmetry.space_group_name_H-M   'P 1'
#
loop_
_entity.id
_entity.type
_entity.pdbx_description
1 polymer ?
#
loop_
_entity_poly.entity_id
_entity_poly.type
_entity_poly.pdbx_seq_one_letter_code
_entity_poly.pdbx_strand_id
1 'polypeptide(L)' 'MKRNGGVVKSDLSGKVLCKPKKSKKGQTPCPNEWQIDHIKPKSKGGSNSYKNAQVLSRAENRKKSNKY' A
#
# COMPACT_ATOMS: atom_id res chain seq x y z
N MET A 1 20.33 -2.84 -12.53
CA MET A 1 19.33 -1.75 -12.66
C MET A 1 18.46 -1.70 -11.41
N LYS A 2 18.29 -0.54 -10.74
CA LYS A 2 17.39 -0.42 -9.58
C LYS A 2 15.95 -0.30 -10.08
N ARG A 3 15.06 -1.20 -9.66
CA ARG A 3 13.62 -1.09 -9.95
C ARG A 3 13.09 0.26 -9.44
N ASN A 4 12.28 0.92 -10.25
CA ASN A 4 11.71 2.24 -9.95
C ASN A 4 12.76 3.30 -9.54
N GLY A 5 14.01 3.20 -10.00
CA GLY A 5 15.06 4.14 -9.58
C GLY A 5 15.41 4.07 -8.09
N GLY A 6 15.00 3.00 -7.39
CA GLY A 6 15.24 2.83 -5.95
C GLY A 6 14.15 3.40 -5.05
N VAL A 7 13.02 3.87 -5.59
CA VAL A 7 11.87 4.33 -4.80
C VAL A 7 10.70 3.34 -4.85
N VAL A 8 9.85 3.37 -3.82
CA VAL A 8 8.59 2.61 -3.82
C VAL A 8 7.51 3.47 -4.47
N LYS A 9 6.76 2.89 -5.39
CA LYS A 9 5.63 3.55 -6.06
C LYS A 9 4.34 2.79 -5.78
N SER A 10 3.22 3.50 -5.76
CA SER A 10 1.89 2.89 -5.67
C SER A 10 1.59 2.11 -6.95
N ASP A 11 1.07 0.90 -6.81
CA ASP A 11 0.62 0.07 -7.93
C ASP A 11 -0.67 0.63 -8.57
N LEU A 12 -1.41 1.46 -7.84
CA LEU A 12 -2.64 2.09 -8.34
C LEU A 12 -2.37 3.37 -9.14
N SER A 13 -1.55 4.28 -8.62
CA SER A 13 -1.35 5.61 -9.20
C SER A 13 0.07 5.91 -9.69
N GLY A 14 1.03 5.03 -9.42
CA GLY A 14 2.46 5.27 -9.73
C GLY A 14 3.13 6.32 -8.84
N LYS A 15 2.42 6.93 -7.87
CA LYS A 15 2.97 7.95 -6.97
C LYS A 15 4.08 7.37 -6.10
N VAL A 16 5.12 8.17 -5.85
CA VAL A 16 6.20 7.81 -4.93
C VAL A 16 5.67 7.79 -3.49
N LEU A 17 5.98 6.72 -2.77
CA LEU A 17 5.50 6.47 -1.42
C LEU A 17 6.58 6.67 -0.36
N CYS A 18 6.15 7.10 0.82
CA CYS A 18 6.99 7.23 2.00
C CYS A 18 7.29 5.86 2.61
N LYS A 19 8.51 5.66 3.11
CA LYS A 19 8.85 4.48 3.92
C LYS A 19 8.03 4.48 5.22
N PRO A 20 7.45 3.33 5.61
CA PRO A 20 6.73 3.20 6.84
C PRO A 20 7.62 3.31 8.06
N LYS A 21 7.04 3.88 9.12
CA LYS A 21 7.71 4.09 10.41
C LYS A 21 6.86 3.49 11.52
N LYS A 22 7.52 2.94 12.54
CA LYS A 22 6.83 2.44 13.74
C LYS A 22 5.95 3.56 14.31
N SER A 23 4.68 3.26 14.57
CA SER A 23 3.75 4.20 15.20
C SER A 23 4.27 4.65 16.57
N LYS A 24 4.24 5.96 16.84
CA LYS A 24 4.65 6.57 18.10
C LYS A 24 3.56 7.53 18.55
N LYS A 25 3.19 7.49 19.84
CA LYS A 25 2.21 8.41 20.43
C LYS A 25 2.67 9.86 20.19
N GLY A 26 1.77 10.70 19.68
CA GLY A 26 2.06 12.11 19.37
C GLY A 26 2.75 12.38 18.03
N GLN A 27 3.06 11.36 17.22
CA GLN A 27 3.61 11.54 15.86
C GLN A 27 2.58 11.17 14.80
N THR A 28 2.27 12.11 13.92
CA THR A 28 1.48 11.83 12.72
C THR A 28 2.38 11.19 11.65
N PRO A 29 2.14 9.93 11.25
CA PRO A 29 2.93 9.28 10.21
C PRO A 29 2.71 9.93 8.84
N CYS A 30 3.61 9.67 7.88
CA CYS A 30 3.46 10.19 6.52
C CYS A 30 2.11 9.72 5.94
N PRO A 31 1.28 10.63 5.40
CA PRO A 31 -0.03 10.27 4.85
C PRO A 31 0.07 9.32 3.65
N ASN A 32 1.20 9.34 2.93
CA ASN A 32 1.50 8.49 1.78
C ASN A 32 2.47 7.35 2.12
N GLU A 33 2.49 6.91 3.37
CA GLU A 33 3.17 5.68 3.79
C GLU A 33 2.68 4.48 2.98
N TRP A 34 3.61 3.69 2.43
CA TRP A 34 3.24 2.50 1.68
C TRP A 34 2.68 1.40 2.60
N GLN A 35 1.65 0.73 2.11
CA GLN A 35 1.00 -0.41 2.75
C GLN A 35 0.89 -1.54 1.74
N ILE A 36 1.02 -2.77 2.23
CA ILE A 36 0.74 -3.97 1.44
C ILE A 36 -0.72 -4.33 1.66
N ASP A 37 -1.49 -4.37 0.59
CA ASP A 37 -2.92 -4.69 0.61
C ASP A 37 -3.23 -5.83 -0.37
N HIS A 38 -4.39 -6.46 -0.20
CA HIS A 38 -4.88 -7.43 -1.17
C HIS A 38 -5.43 -6.73 -2.42
N ILE A 39 -5.20 -7.22 -3.63
CA ILE A 39 -5.88 -6.73 -4.84
C ILE A 39 -7.37 -7.01 -4.68
N LYS A 40 -7.74 -8.30 -4.65
CA LYS A 40 -9.07 -8.77 -4.27
C LYS A 40 -9.13 -8.98 -2.74
N PRO A 41 -9.98 -8.27 -1.99
CA PRO A 41 -10.11 -8.44 -0.55
C PRO A 41 -10.44 -9.88 -0.15
N LYS A 42 -9.89 -10.33 0.97
CA LYS A 42 -10.22 -11.65 1.56
C LYS A 42 -11.72 -11.86 1.76
N SER A 43 -12.42 -10.83 2.24
CA SER A 43 -13.86 -10.88 2.49
C SER A 43 -14.69 -11.16 1.23
N LYS A 44 -14.11 -10.99 0.03
CA LYS A 44 -14.72 -11.30 -1.27
C LYS A 44 -14.13 -12.56 -1.92
N GLY A 45 -13.41 -13.39 -1.16
CA GLY A 45 -12.76 -14.61 -1.67
C GLY A 45 -11.42 -14.33 -2.36
N GLY A 46 -10.72 -13.26 -1.98
CA GLY A 46 -9.33 -13.03 -2.36
C GLY A 46 -8.36 -13.99 -1.67
N SER A 47 -7.28 -14.37 -2.36
CA SER A 47 -6.29 -15.31 -1.84
C SER A 47 -5.20 -14.63 -1.00
N ASN A 48 -4.46 -15.41 -0.21
CA ASN A 48 -3.24 -14.98 0.50
C ASN A 48 -1.98 -15.01 -0.37
N SER A 49 -2.10 -15.32 -1.67
CA SER A 49 -0.94 -15.41 -2.55
C SER A 49 -0.30 -14.04 -2.74
N TYR A 50 1.01 -14.00 -2.91
CA TYR A 50 1.72 -12.79 -3.36
C TYR A 50 1.19 -12.23 -4.68
N LYS A 51 0.58 -13.07 -5.54
CA LYS A 51 -0.10 -12.61 -6.76
C LYS A 51 -1.31 -11.72 -6.49
N ASN A 52 -1.88 -11.80 -5.29
CA ASN A 52 -3.00 -10.97 -4.84
C ASN A 52 -2.52 -9.83 -3.92
N ALA A 53 -1.22 -9.53 -3.86
CA ALA A 53 -0.70 -8.41 -3.09
C ALA A 53 -0.43 -7.19 -4.00
N GLN A 54 -0.65 -5.99 -3.47
CA GLN A 54 -0.31 -4.72 -4.12
C GLN A 54 0.21 -3.73 -3.08
N VAL A 55 1.04 -2.80 -3.54
CA VAL A 55 1.58 -1.69 -2.75
C VAL A 55 0.75 -0.44 -3.00
N LEU A 56 0.13 0.10 -1.95
CA LEU A 56 -0.71 1.32 -2.03
C LEU A 56 -0.26 2.33 -0.99
N SER A 57 -0.55 3.62 -1.21
CA SER A 57 -0.52 4.58 -0.10
C SER A 57 -1.62 4.25 0.91
N ARG A 58 -1.42 4.66 2.18
CA ARG A 58 -2.47 4.59 3.21
C ARG A 58 -3.79 5.26 2.78
N ALA A 59 -3.73 6.38 2.07
CA ALA A 59 -4.93 7.07 1.58
C ALA A 59 -5.67 6.26 0.52
N GLU A 60 -4.95 5.70 -0.46
CA GLU A 60 -5.52 4.85 -1.50
C GLU A 60 -6.11 3.56 -0.92
N ASN A 61 -5.39 2.91 -0.01
CA ASN A 61 -5.86 1.70 0.65
C ASN A 61 -7.18 1.95 1.42
N ARG A 62 -7.25 3.05 2.18
CA ARG A 62 -8.49 3.45 2.88
C ARG A 62 -9.65 3.74 1.93
N LYS A 63 -9.38 4.39 0.79
CA LYS A 63 -10.39 4.68 -0.23
C LYS A 63 -10.87 3.40 -0.92
N LYS A 64 -9.96 2.45 -1.17
CA LYS A 64 -10.25 1.14 -1.76
C LYS A 64 -11.13 0.31 -0.82
N SER A 65 -10.78 0.20 0.46
CA SER A 65 -11.53 -0.59 1.43
C SER A 65 -11.76 -2.02 0.91
N ASN A 66 -13.00 -2.52 0.93
CA ASN A 66 -13.38 -3.83 0.37
C ASN A 66 -13.78 -3.77 -1.13
N LYS A 67 -13.48 -2.69 -1.85
CA LYS A 67 -13.75 -2.57 -3.28
C LYS A 67 -12.60 -3.23 -4.05
N TYR A 68 -12.96 -4.05 -5.04
CA TYR A 68 -12.09 -4.72 -6.01
C TYR A 68 -12.81 -4.72 -7.33
#